data_AF-A0A1H6YIT4-F1
#
_entry.id   AF-A0A1H6YIT4-F1
#
_cell.length_a   1.000
_cell.length_b   1.000
_cell.length_c   1.000
_cell.angle_alpha   90.00
_cell.angle_beta   90.00
_cell.angle_gamma   90.00
#
_symmetry.space_group_name_H-M   'P 1'
#
loop_
_entity.id
_entity.type
_entity.pdbx_description
1 polymer ?
#
loop_
_entity_poly.entity_id
_entity_poly.type
_entity_poly.pdbx_seq_one_letter_code
_entity_poly.pdbx_strand_id
1 'polypeptide(L)'
;MIALTKTFWVVLLAVALTACNGGDNGEPEKSAEQLAIEKLAGTSGSETWTVSNGGSVSKDGSLQSADFADFEIRFISNNTGKTYITQNSNLLFDNNGNWAFEGENFDKITLSGIQPAANKEISFTRSQNRLRLEWTVPAPQNARVTGLVGFYVFDLVLLE
;
A
#
# COMPACT_ATOMS: atom_id res chain seq x y z
N MET A 1 -27.14 46.32 69.61
CA MET A 1 -27.18 45.66 68.30
C MET A 1 -25.77 45.23 67.94
N ILE A 2 -25.58 43.91 67.84
CA ILE A 2 -24.58 43.11 67.12
C ILE A 2 -23.13 43.65 67.09
N ALA A 3 -22.29 42.98 67.89
CA ALA A 3 -20.85 42.97 67.78
C ALA A 3 -20.39 42.21 66.52
N LEU A 4 -19.28 42.63 65.91
CA LEU A 4 -18.55 41.81 64.94
C LEU A 4 -17.05 41.94 65.18
N THR A 5 -16.42 40.78 65.16
CA THR A 5 -15.26 40.37 65.94
C THR A 5 -13.98 40.45 65.13
N LYS A 6 -12.84 40.60 65.83
CA LYS A 6 -11.47 40.51 65.32
C LYS A 6 -11.19 39.17 64.62
N THR A 7 -10.44 39.17 63.52
CA THR A 7 -9.45 38.10 63.26
C THR A 7 -8.34 38.51 62.28
N PHE A 8 -7.12 38.35 62.76
CA PHE A 8 -5.83 38.44 62.09
C PHE A 8 -5.54 37.08 61.44
N TRP A 9 -5.18 36.99 60.16
CA TRP A 9 -4.65 35.76 59.57
C TRP A 9 -3.54 36.07 58.55
N VAL A 10 -2.31 35.78 58.97
CA VAL A 10 -1.14 35.56 58.12
C VAL A 10 -1.29 34.19 57.47
N VAL A 11 -1.23 34.09 56.13
CA VAL A 11 -0.89 32.84 55.45
C VAL A 11 0.05 33.17 54.29
N LEU A 12 1.32 32.87 54.54
CA LEU A 12 2.39 32.73 53.58
C LEU A 12 2.35 31.26 53.15
N LEU A 13 1.88 30.96 51.94
CA LEU A 13 1.91 29.60 51.38
C LEU A 13 2.69 29.60 50.07
N ALA A 14 3.87 28.99 50.11
CA ALA A 14 4.69 28.67 48.97
C ALA A 14 3.98 27.64 48.08
N VAL A 15 3.73 27.98 46.82
CA VAL A 15 3.42 26.99 45.77
C VAL A 15 4.66 26.83 44.92
N ALA A 16 5.52 25.92 45.36
CA ALA A 16 6.45 25.24 44.48
C ALA A 16 5.71 24.07 43.79
N LEU A 17 6.15 23.74 42.57
CA LEU A 17 5.83 22.55 41.78
C LEU A 17 4.56 22.59 40.89
N THR A 18 4.75 23.04 39.64
CA THR A 18 4.22 22.31 38.47
C THR A 18 5.28 22.28 37.37
N ALA A 19 6.29 21.42 37.56
CA ALA A 19 7.01 20.84 36.45
C ALA A 19 6.15 19.71 35.89
N CYS A 20 5.37 20.00 34.86
CA CYS A 20 4.80 19.01 33.96
C CYS A 20 4.27 19.76 32.72
N ASN A 21 5.05 19.79 31.63
CA ASN A 21 4.46 20.12 30.34
C ASN A 21 5.22 19.44 29.20
N GLY A 22 4.51 18.61 28.44
CA GLY A 22 4.97 18.06 27.17
C GLY A 22 5.42 16.59 27.22
N GLY A 23 4.57 15.69 27.71
CA GLY A 23 4.69 14.28 27.37
C GLY A 23 4.42 14.11 25.88
N ASP A 24 5.48 13.99 25.10
CA ASP A 24 5.41 13.54 23.71
C ASP A 24 5.11 12.03 23.72
N ASN A 25 3.84 11.70 23.92
CA ASN A 25 3.33 10.36 23.67
C ASN A 25 3.05 10.22 22.16
N GLY A 26 4.09 10.40 21.34
CA GLY A 26 4.02 10.15 19.90
C GLY A 26 4.17 8.66 19.63
N GLU A 27 3.18 8.03 18.99
CA GLU A 27 3.40 6.72 18.36
C GLU A 27 4.62 6.82 17.42
N PRO A 28 5.43 5.76 17.27
CA PRO A 28 6.55 5.77 16.34
C PRO A 28 6.08 6.15 14.93
N GLU A 29 6.69 7.16 14.33
CA GLU A 29 6.41 7.55 12.95
C GLU A 29 6.77 6.38 12.01
N LYS A 30 5.85 6.04 11.10
CA LYS A 30 6.05 4.96 10.13
C LYS A 30 7.14 5.34 9.14
N SER A 31 8.01 4.39 8.82
CA SER A 31 9.00 4.59 7.75
C SER A 31 8.34 4.72 6.37
N ALA A 32 9.04 5.32 5.41
CA ALA A 32 8.59 5.41 4.03
C ALA A 32 8.28 4.03 3.43
N GLU A 33 9.13 3.03 3.73
CA GLU A 33 8.89 1.64 3.33
C GLU A 33 7.60 1.10 3.96
N GLN A 34 7.37 1.33 5.25
CA GLN A 34 6.16 0.87 5.92
C GLN A 34 4.89 1.49 5.32
N LEU A 35 4.92 2.78 4.99
CA LEU A 35 3.82 3.44 4.30
C LEU A 35 3.60 2.86 2.89
N ALA A 36 4.67 2.53 2.16
CA ALA A 36 4.57 1.89 0.85
C ALA A 36 4.00 0.46 0.94
N ILE A 37 4.36 -0.30 1.97
CA ILE A 37 3.79 -1.63 2.24
C ILE A 37 2.30 -1.52 2.48
N GLU A 38 1.88 -0.57 3.32
CA GLU A 38 0.47 -0.35 3.64
C GLU A 38 -0.33 0.05 2.41
N LYS A 39 0.28 0.72 1.42
CA LYS A 39 -0.39 0.98 0.14
C LYS A 39 -0.72 -0.30 -0.63
N LEU A 40 0.12 -1.32 -0.58
CA LEU A 40 -0.08 -2.56 -1.34
C LEU A 40 -0.85 -3.64 -0.56
N ALA A 41 -0.48 -3.85 0.70
CA ALA A 41 -0.95 -4.97 1.52
C ALA A 41 -1.84 -4.53 2.71
N GLY A 42 -2.14 -3.24 2.84
CA GLY A 42 -2.91 -2.70 3.94
C GLY A 42 -2.20 -2.78 5.29
N THR A 43 -2.86 -2.28 6.33
CA THR A 43 -2.34 -2.29 7.71
C THR A 43 -2.37 -3.67 8.36
N SER A 44 -3.24 -4.57 7.87
CA SER A 44 -3.30 -5.98 8.28
C SER A 44 -2.20 -6.84 7.64
N GLY A 45 -1.48 -6.30 6.65
CA GLY A 45 -0.44 -7.02 5.91
C GLY A 45 -0.98 -8.02 4.89
N SER A 46 -2.27 -7.97 4.54
CA SER A 46 -2.85 -8.70 3.42
C SER A 46 -4.07 -7.97 2.85
N GLU A 47 -4.00 -7.56 1.58
CA GLU A 47 -5.12 -6.98 0.84
C GLU A 47 -5.23 -7.58 -0.55
N THR A 48 -6.46 -7.84 -0.99
CA THR A 48 -6.77 -8.32 -2.35
C THR A 48 -7.29 -7.18 -3.20
N TRP A 49 -6.74 -7.03 -4.39
CA TRP A 49 -7.10 -6.04 -5.38
C TRP A 49 -7.66 -6.73 -6.61
N THR A 50 -8.76 -6.22 -7.15
CA THR A 50 -9.49 -6.88 -8.24
C THR A 50 -9.84 -5.94 -9.38
N VAL A 51 -10.00 -6.49 -10.58
CA VAL A 51 -10.64 -5.80 -11.71
C VAL A 51 -12.15 -5.73 -11.53
N SER A 52 -12.75 -6.69 -10.83
CA SER A 52 -14.18 -6.70 -10.57
C SER A 52 -14.61 -5.49 -9.73
N ASN A 53 -15.89 -5.15 -9.77
CA ASN A 53 -16.44 -3.97 -9.07
C ASN A 53 -15.92 -2.61 -9.58
N GLY A 54 -15.64 -2.53 -10.89
CA GLY A 54 -15.35 -1.28 -11.58
C GLY A 54 -13.87 -0.92 -11.70
N GLY A 55 -12.98 -1.92 -11.58
CA GLY A 55 -11.61 -1.81 -12.05
C GLY A 55 -11.51 -1.95 -13.57
N SER A 56 -10.32 -1.73 -14.12
CA SER A 56 -10.06 -1.86 -15.55
C SER A 56 -8.63 -2.27 -15.86
N VAL A 57 -8.46 -2.95 -16.98
CA VAL A 57 -7.15 -3.22 -17.57
C VAL A 57 -7.09 -2.55 -18.93
N SER A 58 -6.01 -1.85 -19.21
CA SER A 58 -5.68 -1.40 -20.56
C SER A 58 -4.28 -1.85 -20.96
N LYS A 59 -4.11 -2.08 -22.27
CA LYS A 59 -2.84 -2.37 -22.92
C LYS A 59 -2.67 -1.42 -24.09
N ASP A 60 -1.59 -0.67 -24.11
CA ASP A 60 -1.29 0.35 -25.14
C ASP A 60 -2.47 1.32 -25.35
N GLY A 61 -3.16 1.68 -24.26
CA GLY A 61 -4.33 2.57 -24.27
C GLY A 61 -5.65 1.91 -24.70
N SER A 62 -5.65 0.65 -25.14
CA SER A 62 -6.87 -0.09 -25.47
C SER A 62 -7.36 -0.87 -24.26
N LEU A 63 -8.66 -0.83 -23.96
CA LEU A 63 -9.25 -1.62 -22.87
C LEU A 63 -9.15 -3.12 -23.18
N GLN A 64 -8.71 -3.89 -22.18
CA GLN A 64 -8.57 -5.35 -22.22
C GLN A 64 -9.29 -6.01 -21.04
N SER A 65 -10.11 -5.28 -20.28
CA SER A 65 -10.74 -5.79 -19.05
C SER A 65 -11.52 -7.10 -19.23
N ALA A 66 -12.06 -7.37 -20.43
CA ALA A 66 -12.74 -8.63 -20.72
C ALA A 66 -11.81 -9.85 -20.64
N ASP A 67 -10.54 -9.69 -21.02
CA ASP A 67 -9.53 -10.76 -20.95
C ASP A 67 -9.00 -10.99 -19.53
N PHE A 68 -9.29 -10.07 -18.62
CA PHE A 68 -8.91 -10.08 -17.20
C PHE A 68 -10.14 -10.01 -16.29
N ALA A 69 -11.27 -10.55 -16.77
CA ALA A 69 -12.48 -10.66 -15.97
C ALA A 69 -12.17 -11.42 -14.68
N ASP A 70 -12.63 -10.88 -13.55
CA ASP A 70 -12.37 -11.43 -12.22
C ASP A 70 -10.89 -11.58 -11.86
N PHE A 71 -10.00 -10.81 -12.50
CA PHE A 71 -8.60 -10.74 -12.07
C PHE A 71 -8.51 -10.31 -10.62
N GLU A 72 -7.65 -11.00 -9.87
CA GLU A 72 -7.30 -10.66 -8.50
C GLU A 72 -5.78 -10.73 -8.33
N ILE A 73 -5.24 -9.81 -7.54
CA ILE A 73 -3.90 -9.89 -6.96
C ILE A 73 -3.98 -9.58 -5.47
N ARG A 74 -3.49 -10.52 -4.65
CA ARG A 74 -3.37 -10.33 -3.21
C ARG A 74 -1.92 -10.08 -2.85
N PHE A 75 -1.63 -8.91 -2.28
CA PHE A 75 -0.32 -8.60 -1.73
C PHE A 75 -0.32 -8.92 -0.24
N ILE A 76 0.71 -9.62 0.21
CA ILE A 76 0.91 -10.05 1.59
C ILE A 76 2.28 -9.54 2.06
N SER A 77 2.34 -8.92 3.24
CA SER A 77 3.57 -8.55 3.94
C SER A 77 3.43 -8.93 5.40
N ASN A 78 4.19 -9.93 5.83
CA ASN A 78 4.18 -10.41 7.21
C ASN A 78 5.60 -10.80 7.66
N ASN A 79 5.73 -11.36 8.87
CA ASN A 79 7.02 -11.74 9.44
C ASN A 79 7.79 -12.81 8.64
N THR A 80 7.13 -13.50 7.72
CA THR A 80 7.74 -14.53 6.84
C THR A 80 8.23 -13.96 5.51
N GLY A 81 7.83 -12.72 5.16
CA GLY A 81 8.25 -12.04 3.95
C GLY A 81 7.11 -11.34 3.21
N LYS A 82 7.41 -10.96 1.97
CA LYS A 82 6.54 -10.26 1.04
C LYS A 82 6.16 -11.19 -0.11
N THR A 83 4.91 -11.65 -0.12
CA THR A 83 4.40 -12.60 -1.12
C THR A 83 3.19 -12.05 -1.85
N TYR A 84 2.92 -12.59 -3.04
CA TYR A 84 1.73 -12.27 -3.81
C TYR A 84 1.06 -13.54 -4.34
N ILE A 85 -0.24 -13.46 -4.60
CA ILE A 85 -1.06 -14.50 -5.22
C ILE A 85 -1.91 -13.83 -6.28
N THR A 86 -2.05 -14.43 -7.47
CA THR A 86 -2.96 -13.93 -8.51
C THR A 86 -3.95 -14.97 -8.99
N GLN A 87 -5.11 -14.52 -9.47
CA GLN A 87 -6.10 -15.33 -10.17
C GLN A 87 -6.55 -14.62 -11.44
N ASN A 88 -7.03 -15.39 -12.43
CA ASN A 88 -7.55 -14.89 -13.71
C ASN A 88 -6.58 -13.91 -14.41
N SER A 89 -5.28 -14.22 -14.37
CA SER A 89 -4.20 -13.36 -14.86
C SER A 89 -3.95 -13.44 -16.36
N ASN A 90 -4.69 -14.28 -17.10
CA ASN A 90 -4.50 -14.54 -18.53
C ASN A 90 -3.02 -14.77 -18.93
N LEU A 91 -2.30 -15.56 -18.11
CA LEU A 91 -0.87 -15.86 -18.26
C LEU A 91 0.06 -14.65 -18.14
N LEU A 92 -0.42 -13.47 -17.74
CA LEU A 92 0.41 -12.28 -17.55
C LEU A 92 1.22 -12.35 -16.25
N PHE A 93 0.65 -12.96 -15.22
CA PHE A 93 1.23 -13.13 -13.89
C PHE A 93 1.33 -14.59 -13.51
N ASP A 94 2.39 -14.96 -12.79
CA ASP A 94 2.48 -16.25 -12.10
C ASP A 94 1.43 -16.31 -10.99
N ASN A 95 0.89 -17.50 -10.72
CA ASN A 95 -0.17 -17.67 -9.72
C ASN A 95 0.24 -17.26 -8.31
N ASN A 96 1.54 -17.29 -7.99
CA ASN A 96 2.10 -16.79 -6.74
C ASN A 96 3.60 -16.53 -6.87
N GLY A 97 4.13 -15.75 -5.94
CA GLY A 97 5.56 -15.52 -5.80
C GLY A 97 5.87 -14.54 -4.67
N ASN A 98 7.08 -13.98 -4.70
CA ASN A 98 7.52 -12.90 -3.83
C ASN A 98 7.42 -11.55 -4.55
N TRP A 99 7.24 -10.48 -3.80
CA TRP A 99 7.40 -9.13 -4.31
C TRP A 99 8.44 -8.37 -3.49
N ALA A 100 9.14 -7.44 -4.12
CA ALA A 100 10.11 -6.57 -3.47
C ALA A 100 9.98 -5.16 -4.01
N PHE A 101 10.38 -4.15 -3.23
CA PHE A 101 10.53 -2.81 -3.76
C PHE A 101 11.72 -2.73 -4.71
N GLU A 102 11.58 -1.93 -5.75
CA GLU A 102 12.66 -1.61 -6.69
C GLU A 102 13.05 -0.15 -6.52
N GLY A 103 14.36 0.12 -6.40
CA GLY A 103 14.88 1.45 -6.11
C GLY A 103 14.63 1.92 -4.67
N GLU A 104 14.96 3.18 -4.40
CA GLU A 104 14.98 3.75 -3.04
C GLU A 104 13.69 4.51 -2.67
N ASN A 105 12.84 4.82 -3.65
CA ASN A 105 11.63 5.63 -3.46
C ASN A 105 10.42 4.81 -2.98
N PHE A 106 10.51 3.47 -3.00
CA PHE A 106 9.41 2.56 -2.66
C PHE A 106 8.12 2.84 -3.45
N ASP A 107 8.25 3.29 -4.70
CA ASP A 107 7.15 3.58 -5.64
C ASP A 107 7.00 2.54 -6.75
N LYS A 108 7.92 1.57 -6.78
CA LYS A 108 7.96 0.46 -7.71
C LYS A 108 8.14 -0.87 -6.98
N ILE A 109 7.58 -1.91 -7.55
CA ILE A 109 7.81 -3.29 -7.12
C ILE A 109 8.29 -4.15 -8.28
N THR A 110 8.96 -5.25 -7.95
CA THR A 110 9.19 -6.38 -8.84
C THR A 110 8.48 -7.61 -8.30
N LEU A 111 7.94 -8.43 -9.19
CA LEU A 111 7.32 -9.72 -8.85
C LEU A 111 8.27 -10.84 -9.29
N SER A 112 8.58 -11.79 -8.41
CA SER A 112 9.32 -12.98 -8.79
C SER A 112 8.44 -13.90 -9.64
N GLY A 113 9.03 -14.61 -10.60
CA GLY A 113 8.29 -15.56 -11.43
C GLY A 113 8.91 -15.72 -12.81
N ILE A 114 8.15 -16.31 -13.74
CA ILE A 114 8.55 -16.55 -15.13
C ILE A 114 7.58 -15.97 -16.16
N GLN A 115 6.39 -15.53 -15.73
CA GLN A 115 5.40 -14.92 -16.62
C GLN A 115 5.82 -13.50 -17.04
N PRO A 116 5.18 -12.90 -18.06
CA PRO A 116 5.69 -11.66 -18.65
C PRO A 116 5.74 -10.45 -17.70
N ALA A 117 4.89 -10.38 -16.68
CA ALA A 117 4.96 -9.35 -15.63
C ALA A 117 6.07 -9.59 -14.59
N ALA A 118 6.62 -10.81 -14.52
CA ALA A 118 7.68 -11.14 -13.58
C ALA A 118 8.99 -10.41 -13.93
N ASN A 119 9.72 -10.01 -12.90
CA ASN A 119 10.99 -9.28 -12.99
C ASN A 119 10.87 -8.00 -13.84
N LYS A 120 9.69 -7.38 -13.84
CA LYS A 120 9.45 -6.04 -14.40
C LYS A 120 9.28 -5.05 -13.25
N GLU A 121 9.77 -3.85 -13.47
CA GLU A 121 9.45 -2.72 -12.61
C GLU A 121 7.99 -2.35 -12.82
N ILE A 122 7.18 -2.52 -11.78
CA ILE A 122 5.77 -2.14 -11.75
C ILE A 122 5.64 -0.92 -10.86
N SER A 123 5.37 0.23 -11.47
CA SER A 123 5.05 1.45 -10.72
C SER A 123 3.66 1.30 -10.11
N PHE A 124 3.49 1.74 -8.87
CA PHE A 124 2.20 1.65 -8.21
C PHE A 124 1.80 2.95 -7.50
N THR A 125 0.51 3.25 -7.53
CA THR A 125 -0.09 4.32 -6.73
C THR A 125 -1.39 3.84 -6.11
N ARG A 126 -1.66 4.26 -4.87
CA ARG A 126 -2.93 4.00 -4.19
C ARG A 126 -3.65 5.31 -3.92
N SER A 127 -4.96 5.31 -4.18
CA SER A 127 -5.90 6.34 -3.77
C SER A 127 -7.12 5.67 -3.16
N GLN A 128 -7.26 5.72 -1.84
CA GLN A 128 -8.34 5.06 -1.10
C GLN A 128 -8.41 3.56 -1.43
N ASN A 129 -9.53 3.11 -2.01
CA ASN A 129 -9.81 1.72 -2.40
C ASN A 129 -9.42 1.47 -3.87
N ARG A 130 -8.54 2.29 -4.45
CA ARG A 130 -8.01 2.12 -5.81
C ARG A 130 -6.51 1.91 -5.78
N LEU A 131 -6.04 0.87 -6.46
CA LEU A 131 -4.63 0.61 -6.70
C LEU A 131 -4.38 0.64 -8.21
N ARG A 132 -3.48 1.50 -8.65
CA ARG A 132 -3.06 1.60 -10.04
C ARG A 132 -1.67 0.99 -10.19
N LEU A 133 -1.51 0.03 -11.10
CA LEU A 133 -0.26 -0.62 -11.45
C LEU A 133 0.08 -0.33 -12.91
N GLU A 134 1.33 0.08 -13.18
CA GLU A 134 1.79 0.48 -14.52
C GLU A 134 3.17 -0.11 -14.83
N TRP A 135 3.29 -0.80 -15.96
CA TRP A 135 4.55 -1.41 -16.39
C TRP A 135 4.58 -1.71 -17.89
N THR A 136 5.77 -2.00 -18.40
CA THR A 136 5.96 -2.45 -19.79
C THR A 136 6.40 -3.91 -19.82
N VAL A 137 5.72 -4.71 -20.63
CA VAL A 137 6.18 -6.04 -21.05
C VAL A 137 6.93 -5.89 -22.38
N PRO A 138 8.26 -6.06 -22.42
CA PRO A 138 9.03 -5.92 -23.65
C PRO A 138 8.78 -7.10 -24.59
N ALA A 139 9.02 -6.87 -25.89
CA ALA A 139 9.00 -7.96 -26.87
C ALA A 139 10.05 -9.03 -26.50
N PRO A 140 9.71 -10.33 -26.60
CA PRO A 140 10.70 -11.38 -26.39
C PRO A 140 11.82 -11.25 -27.42
N GLN A 141 13.06 -11.51 -27.00
CA GLN A 141 14.23 -11.43 -27.88
C GLN A 141 14.14 -12.39 -29.08
N ASN A 142 13.30 -13.44 -28.99
CA ASN A 142 13.02 -14.38 -30.07
C ASN A 142 11.54 -14.30 -30.46
N ALA A 143 11.28 -13.88 -31.71
CA ALA A 143 10.04 -13.32 -32.23
C ALA A 143 8.83 -14.29 -32.39
N ARG A 144 8.48 -15.09 -31.38
CA ARG A 144 7.36 -16.05 -31.49
C ARG A 144 6.21 -15.88 -30.49
N VAL A 145 6.20 -14.84 -29.66
CA VAL A 145 5.07 -14.62 -28.74
C VAL A 145 4.85 -13.12 -28.48
N THR A 146 3.92 -12.51 -29.22
CA THR A 146 3.64 -11.05 -29.19
C THR A 146 2.37 -10.67 -28.42
N GLY A 147 1.50 -11.62 -28.08
CA GLY A 147 0.15 -11.31 -27.57
C GLY A 147 0.12 -10.51 -26.25
N LEU A 148 1.13 -10.69 -25.39
CA LEU A 148 1.23 -10.06 -24.07
C LEU A 148 2.28 -8.95 -24.01
N VAL A 149 2.86 -8.56 -25.14
CA VAL A 149 3.77 -7.42 -25.23
C VAL A 149 2.95 -6.14 -25.19
N GLY A 150 3.44 -5.12 -24.49
CA GLY A 150 2.82 -3.80 -24.44
C GLY A 150 2.99 -3.10 -23.10
N PHE A 151 2.50 -1.87 -23.04
CA PHE A 151 2.37 -1.10 -21.82
C PHE A 151 1.03 -1.41 -21.15
N TYR A 152 1.06 -1.90 -19.92
CA TYR A 152 -0.12 -2.26 -19.15
C TYR A 152 -0.43 -1.23 -18.09
N VAL A 153 -1.72 -0.98 -17.92
CA VAL A 153 -2.29 -0.23 -16.80
C VAL A 153 -3.40 -1.05 -16.20
N PHE A 154 -3.25 -1.41 -14.93
CA PHE A 154 -4.28 -2.06 -14.13
C PHE A 154 -4.78 -1.04 -13.11
N ASP A 155 -6.01 -0.57 -13.27
CA ASP A 155 -6.71 0.25 -12.27
C ASP A 155 -7.63 -0.68 -11.47
N LEU A 156 -7.18 -1.09 -10.29
CA LEU A 156 -7.80 -2.11 -9.46
C LEU A 156 -8.62 -1.50 -8.32
N VAL A 157 -9.56 -2.29 -7.81
CA VAL A 157 -10.41 -1.96 -6.67
C VAL A 157 -10.08 -2.89 -5.52
N LEU A 158 -10.04 -2.36 -4.29
CA LEU A 158 -9.90 -3.19 -3.10
C LEU A 158 -11.11 -4.14 -2.99
N LEU A 159 -10.85 -5.44 -2.89
CA LEU A 159 -11.86 -6.45 -2.62
C LEU A 159 -12.09 -6.50 -1.11
N GLU A 160 -13.30 -6.09 -0.69
CA GLU A 160 -13.74 -6.11 0.73
C GLU A 160 -14.03 -7.52 1.25
#